data_AF-A0A938MDG5-F1
#
_entry.id   AF-A0A938MDG5-F1
#
_cell.length_a   1.000
_cell.length_b   1.000
_cell.length_c   1.000
_cell.angle_alpha   90.00
_cell.angle_beta   90.00
_cell.angle_gamma   90.00
#
_symmetry.space_group_name_H-M   'P 1'
#
loop_
_entity.id
_entity.type
_entity.pdbx_description
1 polymer ?
#
loop_
_entity_poly.entity_id
_entity_poly.type
_entity_poly.pdbx_seq_one_letter_code
_entity_poly.pdbx_strand_id
1 'polypeptide(L)'
;MSVTEKRPESPKAETRATSVSGYEAPAEALRLVTTFYSFKGGVGRSQALCAAGYVLARQRRKALLVDVDLEAPGLSIALLDEEARQARQGFVEIATDLSTQILNAVTDQKPLPENLVSQVASWISDSLQVLPENAYLGLDEKERTFVTFRGS
;
A
#
# COMPACT_ATOMS: atom_id res chain seq x y z
N MET A 1 53.39 14.85 -21.58
CA MET A 1 52.37 15.58 -20.79
C MET A 1 51.01 15.06 -21.20
N SER A 2 50.41 14.22 -20.39
CA SER A 2 49.08 13.64 -20.62
C SER A 2 48.22 14.01 -19.42
N VAL A 3 47.32 14.97 -19.61
CA VAL A 3 46.35 15.41 -18.62
C VAL A 3 45.23 14.38 -18.59
N THR A 4 45.12 13.62 -17.50
CA THR A 4 44.00 12.72 -17.26
C THR A 4 42.95 13.47 -16.45
N GLU A 5 41.88 13.88 -17.12
CA GLU A 5 40.74 14.57 -16.50
C GLU A 5 39.94 13.56 -15.64
N LYS A 6 39.92 13.77 -14.33
CA LYS A 6 39.15 12.95 -13.38
C LYS A 6 37.67 13.33 -13.48
N ARG A 7 36.84 12.36 -13.86
CA ARG A 7 35.37 12.47 -13.91
C ARG A 7 34.82 12.81 -12.51
N PRO A 8 33.90 13.78 -12.35
CA PRO A 8 33.35 14.12 -11.04
C PRO A 8 32.48 12.97 -10.50
N GLU A 9 32.64 12.65 -9.21
CA GLU A 9 31.84 11.65 -8.50
C GLU A 9 30.41 12.17 -8.31
N SER A 10 29.42 11.29 -8.56
CA SER A 10 28.00 11.57 -8.35
C SER A 10 27.69 11.80 -6.87
N PRO A 11 26.76 12.71 -6.50
CA PRO A 11 26.42 12.93 -5.10
C PRO A 11 25.78 11.67 -4.51
N LYS A 12 26.31 11.19 -3.38
CA LYS A 12 25.65 10.14 -2.59
C LYS A 12 24.35 10.71 -2.04
N ALA A 13 23.22 10.11 -2.41
CA ALA A 13 21.93 10.45 -1.86
C ALA A 13 21.89 10.10 -0.36
N GLU A 14 21.97 11.12 0.50
CA GLU A 14 21.67 10.98 1.93
C GLU A 14 20.15 10.91 2.09
N THR A 15 19.63 9.70 2.31
CA THR A 15 18.24 9.49 2.72
C THR A 15 18.07 9.96 4.17
N ARG A 16 17.70 11.22 4.36
CA ARG A 16 17.32 11.73 5.67
C ARG A 16 15.88 11.30 5.96
N ALA A 17 15.72 10.16 6.62
CA ALA A 17 14.43 9.74 7.17
C ALA A 17 14.07 10.69 8.32
N THR A 18 13.12 11.59 8.09
CA THR A 18 12.48 12.38 9.14
C THR A 18 11.56 11.46 9.93
N SER A 19 11.98 11.11 11.15
CA SER A 19 11.16 10.32 12.08
C SER A 19 9.97 11.15 12.54
N VAL A 20 8.75 10.69 12.21
CA VAL A 20 7.53 11.13 12.89
C VAL A 20 7.59 10.54 14.31
N SER A 21 7.70 11.40 15.31
CA SER A 21 7.78 11.06 16.73
C SER A 21 6.62 10.12 17.11
N GLY A 22 6.93 8.85 17.40
CA GLY A 22 5.98 7.87 17.93
C GLY A 22 5.92 6.51 17.20
N TYR A 23 6.55 6.36 16.03
CA TYR A 23 6.64 5.06 15.34
C TYR A 23 8.11 4.63 15.22
N GLU A 24 8.57 3.79 16.15
CA GLU A 24 9.83 3.07 15.97
C GLU A 24 9.59 1.90 14.99
N ALA A 25 10.11 2.04 13.78
CA ALA A 25 10.12 0.93 12.83
C ALA A 25 10.97 -0.21 13.44
N PRO A 26 10.46 -1.46 13.51
CA PRO A 26 11.21 -2.57 14.06
C PRO A 26 12.51 -2.76 13.27
N ALA A 27 13.62 -2.90 14.01
CA ALA A 27 14.97 -2.98 13.47
C ALA A 27 15.13 -4.12 12.44
N GLU A 28 15.70 -3.76 11.29
CA GLU A 28 16.37 -4.62 10.29
C GLU A 28 15.62 -5.77 9.60
N ALA A 29 14.29 -5.83 9.66
CA ALA A 29 13.57 -6.50 8.58
C ALA A 29 13.60 -5.57 7.35
N LEU A 30 14.42 -5.88 6.33
CA LEU A 30 14.34 -5.19 5.03
C LEU A 30 12.90 -5.25 4.52
N ARG A 31 12.17 -4.14 4.67
CA ARG A 31 10.83 -3.99 4.10
C ARG A 31 11.00 -3.81 2.60
N LEU A 32 10.84 -4.90 1.85
CA LEU A 32 10.85 -4.87 0.39
C LEU A 32 9.54 -4.24 -0.10
N VAL A 33 9.63 -3.03 -0.67
CA VAL A 33 8.54 -2.36 -1.36
C VAL A 33 8.83 -2.45 -2.86
N THR A 34 7.88 -2.96 -3.63
CA THR A 34 8.00 -3.10 -5.10
C THR A 34 6.79 -2.47 -5.77
N THR A 35 7.00 -1.75 -6.86
CA THR A 35 5.95 -1.06 -7.60
C THR A 35 5.81 -1.64 -9.01
N PHE A 36 4.57 -1.94 -9.41
CA PHE A 36 4.22 -2.40 -10.76
C PHE A 36 3.61 -1.23 -11.52
N TYR A 37 4.41 -0.52 -12.33
CA TYR A 37 3.98 0.66 -13.08
C TYR A 37 4.23 0.51 -14.58
N SER A 38 3.60 1.36 -15.38
CA SER A 38 3.74 1.38 -16.84
C SER A 38 3.41 2.76 -17.38
N PHE A 39 4.03 3.11 -18.51
CA PHE A 39 3.73 4.35 -19.23
C PHE A 39 2.42 4.27 -20.03
N LYS A 40 2.05 3.08 -20.51
CA LYS A 40 0.82 2.84 -21.28
C LYS A 40 -0.22 2.09 -20.44
N GLY A 41 -1.49 2.42 -20.65
CA GLY A 41 -2.62 1.65 -20.13
C GLY A 41 -2.76 0.28 -20.79
N GLY A 42 -3.45 -0.65 -20.12
CA GLY A 42 -3.79 -1.97 -20.69
C GLY A 42 -2.65 -2.99 -20.81
N VAL A 43 -1.48 -2.73 -20.21
CA VAL A 43 -0.31 -3.65 -20.31
C VAL A 43 -0.27 -4.74 -19.23
N GLY A 44 -1.30 -4.82 -18.37
CA GLY A 44 -1.42 -5.89 -17.37
C GLY A 44 -0.71 -5.64 -16.03
N ARG A 45 -0.51 -4.40 -15.60
CA ARG A 45 0.13 -4.07 -14.30
C ARG A 45 -0.54 -4.77 -13.11
N SER A 46 -1.85 -4.62 -13.00
CA SER A 46 -2.63 -5.20 -11.89
C SER A 46 -2.60 -6.73 -11.95
N GLN A 47 -2.61 -7.32 -13.15
CA GLN A 47 -2.44 -8.77 -13.33
C GLN A 47 -1.05 -9.24 -12.89
N ALA A 48 0.01 -8.50 -13.23
CA ALA A 48 1.37 -8.81 -12.80
C ALA A 48 1.51 -8.72 -11.27
N LEU A 49 0.87 -7.73 -10.63
CA LEU A 49 0.79 -7.61 -9.17
C LEU A 49 0.06 -8.81 -8.55
N CYS A 50 -1.11 -9.20 -9.09
CA CYS A 50 -1.85 -10.40 -8.64
C CYS A 50 -0.99 -11.66 -8.74
N ALA A 51 -0.33 -11.86 -9.88
CA ALA A 51 0.52 -13.03 -10.11
C ALA A 51 1.74 -13.07 -9.17
N ALA A 52 2.38 -11.92 -8.92
CA ALA A 52 3.47 -11.82 -7.96
C ALA A 52 2.99 -12.14 -6.54
N GLY A 53 1.83 -11.61 -6.14
CA GLY A 53 1.18 -11.96 -4.88
C GLY A 53 0.95 -13.46 -4.76
N TYR A 54 0.36 -14.09 -5.78
CA TYR A 54 0.14 -15.52 -5.81
C TYR A 54 1.43 -16.35 -5.61
N VAL A 55 2.52 -15.99 -6.29
CA VAL A 55 3.81 -16.69 -6.13
C VAL A 55 4.34 -16.54 -4.70
N LEU A 56 4.27 -15.33 -4.12
CA LEU A 56 4.67 -15.08 -2.73
C LEU A 56 3.81 -15.90 -1.75
N ALA A 57 2.53 -16.09 -2.08
CA ALA A 57 1.58 -16.85 -1.29
C ALA A 57 1.98 -18.31 -1.16
N ARG A 58 2.27 -18.93 -2.32
CA ARG A 58 2.72 -20.32 -2.40
C ARG A 58 4.06 -20.54 -1.70
N GLN A 59 4.86 -19.49 -1.55
CA GLN A 59 6.11 -19.51 -0.79
C GLN A 59 5.91 -19.21 0.71
N ARG A 60 4.67 -19.08 1.18
CA ARG A 60 4.29 -18.74 2.56
C ARG A 60 4.91 -17.41 3.04
N ARG A 61 5.03 -16.43 2.13
CA ARG A 61 5.64 -15.12 2.39
C ARG A 61 4.55 -14.09 2.62
N LYS A 62 4.63 -13.37 3.75
CA LYS A 62 3.71 -12.26 4.06
C LYS A 62 3.88 -11.12 3.05
N ALA A 63 2.82 -10.79 2.34
CA ALA A 63 2.79 -9.69 1.39
C ALA A 63 1.51 -8.86 1.53
N LEU A 64 1.66 -7.54 1.42
CA LEU A 64 0.58 -6.59 1.31
C LEU A 64 0.53 -6.13 -0.14
N LEU A 65 -0.60 -6.34 -0.81
CA LEU A 65 -0.85 -5.80 -2.15
C LEU A 65 -1.71 -4.55 -1.99
N VAL A 66 -1.29 -3.48 -2.64
CA VAL A 66 -1.99 -2.19 -2.57
C VAL A 66 -2.29 -1.75 -3.99
N ASP A 67 -3.58 -1.54 -4.29
CA ASP A 67 -4.00 -0.91 -5.53
C ASP A 67 -4.17 0.59 -5.30
N VAL A 68 -3.20 1.37 -5.78
CA VAL A 68 -3.22 2.84 -5.73
C VAL A 68 -3.73 3.46 -7.03
N ASP A 69 -4.22 2.64 -7.98
CA ASP A 69 -4.85 3.11 -9.21
C ASP A 69 -6.29 3.54 -8.90
N LEU A 70 -6.52 4.85 -8.80
CA LEU A 70 -7.83 5.43 -8.50
C LEU A 70 -8.73 5.56 -9.73
N GLU A 71 -8.17 5.45 -10.93
CA GLU A 71 -8.92 5.63 -12.19
C GLU A 71 -9.61 4.32 -12.60
N ALA A 72 -8.91 3.19 -12.42
CA ALA A 72 -9.43 1.87 -12.76
C ALA A 72 -8.82 0.79 -11.84
N PRO A 73 -9.27 0.68 -10.57
CA PRO A 73 -8.74 -0.31 -9.65
C PRO A 73 -9.00 -1.73 -10.18
N GLY A 74 -7.94 -2.48 -10.40
CA GLY A 74 -7.99 -3.81 -11.02
C GLY A 74 -7.84 -4.95 -10.02
N LEU A 75 -7.27 -4.68 -8.84
CA LEU A 75 -6.94 -5.68 -7.84
C LEU A 75 -8.19 -6.18 -7.10
N SER A 76 -9.08 -5.26 -6.70
CA SER A 76 -10.33 -5.59 -6.02
C SER A 76 -11.25 -6.42 -6.93
N ILE A 77 -11.34 -6.06 -8.21
CA ILE A 77 -12.11 -6.81 -9.22
C ILE A 77 -11.54 -8.21 -9.43
N ALA A 78 -10.21 -8.36 -9.46
CA ALA A 78 -9.58 -9.63 -9.75
C ALA A 78 -9.58 -10.61 -8.57
N LEU A 79 -9.62 -10.11 -7.33
CA LEU A 79 -9.34 -10.93 -6.14
C LEU A 79 -10.50 -11.05 -5.15
N LEU A 80 -11.48 -10.16 -5.21
CA LEU A 80 -12.59 -10.09 -4.26
C LEU A 80 -13.91 -10.44 -4.94
N ASP A 81 -14.80 -11.09 -4.19
CA ASP A 81 -16.21 -11.18 -4.59
C ASP A 81 -16.93 -9.85 -4.34
N GLU A 82 -18.17 -9.77 -4.84
CA GLU A 82 -18.96 -8.54 -4.77
C GLU A 82 -19.26 -8.11 -3.32
N GLU A 83 -19.46 -9.07 -2.42
CA GLU A 83 -19.76 -8.80 -1.01
C GLU A 83 -18.52 -8.22 -0.30
N ALA A 84 -17.36 -8.85 -0.45
CA ALA A 84 -16.09 -8.37 0.09
C ALA A 84 -15.69 -7.01 -0.51
N ARG A 85 -16.02 -6.76 -1.78
CA ARG A 85 -15.82 -5.46 -2.43
C ARG A 85 -16.65 -4.36 -1.78
N GLN A 86 -17.91 -4.63 -1.42
CA GLN A 86 -18.83 -3.65 -0.82
C GLN A 86 -18.67 -3.50 0.69
N ALA A 87 -18.09 -4.48 1.39
CA ALA A 87 -18.08 -4.53 2.85
C ALA A 87 -17.13 -3.54 3.55
N ARG A 88 -16.18 -2.93 2.84
CA ARG A 88 -15.08 -2.16 3.45
C ARG A 88 -14.77 -0.86 2.70
N GLN A 89 -14.35 0.17 3.46
CA GLN A 89 -13.89 1.44 2.92
C GLN A 89 -12.64 1.25 2.04
N GLY A 90 -12.54 1.99 0.94
CA GLY A 90 -11.35 2.05 0.10
C GLY A 90 -10.42 3.20 0.47
N PHE A 91 -9.37 3.38 -0.32
CA PHE A 91 -8.40 4.46 -0.13
C PHE A 91 -9.04 5.85 -0.23
N VAL A 92 -9.98 6.03 -1.16
CA VAL A 92 -10.61 7.33 -1.41
C VAL A 92 -11.47 7.75 -0.23
N GLU A 93 -12.25 6.82 0.33
CA GLU A 93 -13.09 7.07 1.50
C GLU A 93 -12.23 7.49 2.70
N ILE A 94 -11.17 6.73 2.99
CA ILE A 94 -10.25 7.05 4.09
C ILE A 94 -9.58 8.42 3.89
N ALA A 95 -9.12 8.72 2.67
CA ALA A 95 -8.52 10.01 2.36
C ALA A 95 -9.53 11.17 2.47
N THR A 96 -10.79 10.94 2.10
CA THR A 96 -11.87 11.91 2.18
C THR A 96 -12.28 12.18 3.63
N ASP A 97 -12.40 11.15 4.45
CA ASP A 97 -12.72 11.25 5.88
C ASP A 97 -11.61 12.00 6.61
N LEU A 98 -10.34 11.67 6.33
CA LEU A 98 -9.18 12.38 6.87
C LEU A 98 -9.17 13.86 6.44
N SER A 99 -9.38 14.12 5.15
CA SER A 99 -9.41 15.49 4.61
C SER A 99 -10.52 16.32 5.27
N THR A 100 -11.71 15.72 5.46
CA THR A 100 -12.84 16.38 6.10
C THR A 100 -12.52 16.75 7.55
N GLN A 101 -11.91 15.85 8.32
CA GLN A 101 -11.52 16.17 9.69
C GLN A 101 -10.47 17.29 9.77
N ILE A 102 -9.47 17.27 8.88
CA ILE A 102 -8.45 18.33 8.81
C ILE A 102 -9.11 19.67 8.45
N LEU A 103 -9.97 19.69 7.44
CA LEU A 103 -10.65 20.90 6.99
C LEU A 103 -11.54 21.49 8.09
N ASN A 104 -12.26 20.66 8.85
CA ASN A 104 -13.08 21.10 9.97
C ASN A 104 -12.23 21.70 11.10
N ALA A 105 -11.12 21.06 11.46
CA ALA A 105 -10.22 21.58 12.48
C ALA A 105 -9.62 22.94 12.09
N VAL A 106 -9.20 23.08 10.83
CA VAL A 106 -8.67 24.35 10.28
C VAL A 106 -9.75 25.44 10.26
N THR A 107 -10.96 25.10 9.78
CA THR A 107 -12.08 26.05 9.66
C THR A 107 -12.54 26.55 11.03
N ASP A 108 -12.64 25.65 12.01
CA ASP A 108 -13.07 25.97 13.37
C ASP A 108 -11.94 26.53 14.25
N GLN A 109 -10.70 26.62 13.73
CA GLN A 109 -9.50 26.97 14.50
C GLN A 109 -9.31 26.08 15.75
N LYS A 110 -9.70 24.81 15.64
CA LYS A 110 -9.57 23.80 16.69
C LYS A 110 -8.33 22.93 16.44
N PRO A 111 -7.70 22.39 17.49
CA PRO A 111 -6.67 21.38 17.31
C PRO A 111 -7.26 20.14 16.63
N LEU A 112 -6.40 19.42 15.89
CA LEU A 112 -6.76 18.09 15.40
C LEU A 112 -7.04 17.14 16.57
N PRO A 113 -7.86 16.09 16.37
CA PRO A 113 -8.07 15.09 17.39
C PRO A 113 -6.74 14.46 17.84
N GLU A 114 -6.50 14.36 19.14
CA GLU A 114 -5.27 13.75 19.68
C GLU A 114 -5.10 12.29 19.23
N ASN A 115 -6.20 11.59 18.97
CA ASN A 115 -6.24 10.20 18.53
C ASN A 115 -6.24 10.04 17.00
N LEU A 116 -6.03 11.10 16.21
CA LEU A 116 -6.16 11.06 14.74
C LEU A 116 -5.32 9.94 14.11
N VAL A 117 -4.06 9.79 14.54
CA VAL A 117 -3.16 8.76 13.98
C VAL A 117 -3.68 7.35 14.26
N SER A 118 -4.08 7.07 15.50
CA SER A 118 -4.63 5.77 15.89
C SER A 118 -5.98 5.49 15.21
N GLN A 119 -6.79 6.52 15.00
CA GLN A 119 -8.05 6.43 14.27
C GLN A 119 -7.82 6.07 12.80
N VAL A 120 -6.92 6.77 12.11
CA VAL A 120 -6.56 6.46 10.72
C VAL A 120 -5.95 5.05 10.61
N ALA A 121 -5.12 4.65 11.57
CA ALA A 121 -4.58 3.30 11.60
C ALA A 121 -5.68 2.24 11.76
N SER A 122 -6.72 2.52 12.56
CA SER A 122 -7.90 1.66 12.67
C SER A 122 -8.64 1.57 11.33
N TRP A 123 -8.93 2.70 10.69
CA TRP A 123 -9.62 2.70 9.40
C TRP A 123 -8.86 1.90 8.35
N ILE A 124 -7.55 2.10 8.25
CA ILE A 124 -6.70 1.34 7.34
C ILE A 124 -6.79 -0.15 7.66
N SER A 125 -6.68 -0.52 8.94
CA SER A 125 -6.73 -1.92 9.39
C SER A 125 -8.08 -2.58 9.11
N ASP A 126 -9.18 -1.85 9.29
CA ASP A 126 -10.54 -2.34 9.03
C ASP A 126 -10.80 -2.49 7.53
N SER A 127 -10.12 -1.71 6.69
CA SER A 127 -10.16 -1.80 5.22
C SER A 127 -9.31 -2.92 4.64
N LEU A 128 -8.41 -3.51 5.43
CA LEU A 128 -7.58 -4.63 4.99
C LEU A 128 -8.44 -5.87 4.73
N GLN A 129 -8.30 -6.44 3.54
CA GLN A 129 -9.00 -7.65 3.16
C GLN A 129 -8.03 -8.82 3.06
N VAL A 130 -8.28 -9.86 3.83
CA VAL A 130 -7.60 -11.14 3.65
C VAL A 130 -8.26 -11.85 2.49
N LEU A 131 -7.47 -12.26 1.50
CA LEU A 131 -8.03 -12.94 0.33
C LEU A 131 -8.73 -14.24 0.77
N PRO A 132 -9.98 -14.47 0.31
CA PRO A 132 -10.71 -15.69 0.63
C PRO A 132 -10.00 -16.93 0.06
N GLU A 133 -10.43 -18.11 0.52
CA GLU A 133 -10.01 -19.39 -0.04
C GLU A 133 -10.53 -19.52 -1.47
N ASN A 134 -9.80 -18.94 -2.42
CA ASN A 134 -10.22 -18.96 -3.80
C ASN A 134 -9.68 -20.25 -4.41
N ALA A 135 -10.56 -21.08 -4.97
CA ALA A 135 -10.22 -22.30 -5.72
C ALA A 135 -9.19 -22.06 -6.84
N TYR A 136 -9.03 -20.80 -7.28
CA TYR A 136 -8.01 -20.36 -8.24
C TYR A 136 -6.58 -20.32 -7.68
N LEU A 137 -6.41 -20.17 -6.37
CA LEU A 137 -5.10 -20.10 -5.72
C LEU A 137 -4.77 -21.39 -4.95
N GLY A 138 -5.77 -22.13 -4.46
CA GLY A 138 -5.58 -23.41 -3.80
C GLY A 138 -4.73 -23.33 -2.52
N LEU A 139 -4.88 -22.23 -1.76
CA LEU A 139 -4.12 -21.95 -0.55
C LEU A 139 -4.95 -22.25 0.70
N ASP A 140 -4.36 -23.00 1.64
CA ASP A 140 -4.97 -23.34 2.94
C ASP A 140 -5.06 -22.10 3.86
N GLU A 141 -6.00 -22.05 4.80
CA GLU A 141 -6.23 -20.92 5.70
C GLU A 141 -4.98 -20.50 6.49
N LYS A 142 -4.11 -21.46 6.81
CA LYS A 142 -2.87 -21.23 7.57
C LYS A 142 -1.76 -20.60 6.73
N GLU A 143 -1.93 -20.52 5.42
CA GLU A 143 -0.98 -19.92 4.46
C GLU A 143 -1.41 -18.49 4.06
N ARG A 144 -2.48 -17.96 4.66
CA ARG A 144 -3.01 -16.61 4.42
C ARG A 144 -1.95 -15.54 4.66
N THR A 145 -1.43 -15.00 3.57
CA THR A 145 -0.42 -13.96 3.60
C THR A 145 -0.66 -12.83 2.62
N PHE A 146 -1.94 -12.58 2.31
CA PHE A 146 -2.34 -11.51 1.41
C PHE A 146 -3.34 -10.65 2.11
N VAL A 147 -2.93 -9.41 2.30
CA VAL A 147 -3.85 -8.34 2.57
C VAL A 147 -3.93 -7.52 1.30
N THR A 148 -5.15 -7.28 0.81
CA THR A 148 -5.39 -6.29 -0.22
C THR A 148 -6.03 -5.06 0.40
N PHE A 149 -5.61 -3.90 -0.07
CA PHE A 149 -6.27 -2.63 0.20
C PHE A 149 -7.03 -2.23 -1.05
N ARG A 150 -8.35 -1.98 -0.91
CA ARG A 150 -9.20 -1.59 -2.04
C ARG A 150 -8.80 -0.19 -2.51
N GLY A 151 -8.75 0.00 -3.83
CA GLY A 151 -8.90 1.33 -4.45
C GLY A 151 -10.31 1.88 -4.24
N SER A 152 -10.76 2.82 -5.09
CA SER A 152 -12.10 3.42 -4.99
C SER A 152 -13.26 2.42 -5.02
#